data_AF-A0A3Q9NI85-F1
#
_entry.id   AF-A0A3Q9NI85-F1
#
_cell.length_a   1.000
_cell.length_b   1.000
_cell.length_c   1.000
_cell.angle_alpha   90.00
_cell.angle_beta   90.00
_cell.angle_gamma   90.00
#
_symmetry.space_group_name_H-M   'P 1'
#
loop_
_entity.id
_entity.type
_entity.pdbx_description
1 polymer ?
#
loop_
_entity_poly.entity_id
_entity_poly.type
_entity_poly.pdbx_seq_one_letter_code
_entity_poly.pdbx_strand_id
1 'polypeptide(L)'
;MRYIAALLFGLFLAGTVAASQCPSLVAKVDSKLESMQQLDSETANNIKALRDQGQSLHEQGNHGESVKVLKEALSMFPDKS
;
A
#
# COMPACT_ATOMS: atom_id res chain seq x y z
N MET A 1 29.60 -24.65 24.79
CA MET A 1 30.03 -23.68 23.76
C MET A 1 29.59 -24.03 22.33
N ARG A 2 29.55 -25.30 21.89
CA ARG A 2 29.13 -25.67 20.51
C ARG A 2 27.62 -25.52 20.22
N TYR A 3 26.77 -25.67 21.24
CA TYR A 3 25.31 -25.57 21.09
C TYR A 3 24.77 -24.13 21.15
N ILE A 4 25.57 -23.18 21.67
CA ILE A 4 25.19 -21.77 21.74
C ILE A 4 25.29 -21.12 20.35
N ALA A 5 26.24 -21.57 19.53
CA ALA A 5 26.37 -21.13 18.13
C ALA A 5 25.20 -21.59 17.23
N ALA A 6 24.56 -22.72 17.56
CA ALA A 6 23.45 -23.26 16.77
C ALA A 6 22.10 -22.57 17.07
N LEU A 7 21.95 -21.96 18.25
CA LEU A 7 20.69 -21.34 18.70
C LEU A 7 20.48 -19.91 18.17
N LEU A 8 21.54 -19.25 17.70
CA LEU A 8 21.46 -17.87 17.19
C LEU A 8 21.03 -17.75 15.72
N PHE A 9 20.90 -18.87 14.99
CA PHE A 9 20.58 -18.86 13.55
C PHE A 9 19.07 -18.91 13.24
N GLY A 10 18.21 -19.10 14.24
CA GLY A 10 16.78 -19.37 14.03
C GLY A 10 15.83 -18.16 14.05
N LEU A 11 16.28 -16.96 14.43
CA LEU A 11 15.35 -15.89 14.83
C LEU A 11 14.95 -14.89 13.73
N PHE A 12 15.40 -15.04 12.47
CA PHE A 12 15.23 -13.97 11.46
C PHE A 12 14.15 -14.18 10.39
N LEU A 13 13.30 -15.22 10.48
CA LEU A 13 12.39 -15.57 9.37
C LEU A 13 10.94 -15.07 9.49
N ALA A 14 10.58 -14.33 10.54
CA ALA A 14 9.21 -13.84 10.72
C ALA A 14 9.10 -12.33 10.40
N GLY A 15 9.02 -11.95 9.12
CA GLY A 15 8.76 -10.53 8.80
C GLY A 15 8.54 -10.11 7.35
N THR A 16 8.78 -10.96 6.34
CA THR A 16 8.92 -10.45 4.96
C THR A 16 7.65 -10.43 4.11
N VAL A 17 6.49 -10.89 4.60
CA VAL A 17 5.28 -11.00 3.75
C VAL A 17 4.51 -9.69 3.57
N ALA A 18 4.72 -8.66 4.40
CA ALA A 18 3.92 -7.44 4.36
C ALA A 18 4.43 -6.34 3.40
N ALA A 19 5.67 -6.42 2.92
CA ALA A 19 6.28 -5.33 2.16
C ALA A 19 5.71 -5.15 0.74
N SER A 20 5.07 -6.18 0.17
CA SER A 20 4.61 -6.15 -1.23
C SER A 20 3.22 -5.53 -1.45
N GLN A 21 2.41 -5.37 -0.40
CA GLN A 21 1.03 -4.87 -0.58
C GLN A 21 0.97 -3.38 -0.89
N CYS A 22 1.71 -2.53 -0.17
CA CYS A 22 1.60 -1.07 -0.34
C CYS A 22 1.99 -0.62 -1.76
N PRO A 23 3.13 -1.06 -2.34
CA PRO A 23 3.50 -0.68 -3.71
C PRO A 23 2.46 -1.14 -4.75
N SER A 24 1.87 -2.32 -4.55
CA SER A 24 0.84 -2.84 -5.46
C SER A 24 -0.45 -2.02 -5.43
N LEU A 25 -0.83 -1.50 -4.26
CA LEU A 25 -2.02 -0.69 -4.09
C LEU A 25 -1.84 0.70 -4.71
N VAL A 26 -0.68 1.33 -4.52
CA VAL A 26 -0.33 2.60 -5.18
C VAL A 26 -0.43 2.46 -6.70
N ALA A 27 0.24 1.45 -7.27
CA ALA A 27 0.18 1.19 -8.71
C ALA A 27 -1.24 0.91 -9.22
N LYS A 28 -2.08 0.26 -8.39
CA LYS A 28 -3.49 0.00 -8.73
C LYS A 28 -4.33 1.29 -8.76
N VAL A 29 -4.08 2.22 -7.83
CA VAL A 29 -4.73 3.54 -7.84
C VAL A 29 -4.31 4.33 -9.07
N ASP A 30 -3.01 4.37 -9.38
CA ASP A 30 -2.46 5.05 -10.55
C ASP A 30 -3.07 4.52 -11.86
N SER A 31 -3.07 3.20 -12.03
CA SER A 31 -3.66 2.56 -13.21
C SER A 31 -5.16 2.86 -13.35
N LYS A 32 -5.91 2.88 -12.24
CA LYS A 32 -7.33 3.25 -12.29
C LYS A 32 -7.54 4.71 -12.67
N LEU A 33 -6.75 5.64 -12.10
CA LEU A 33 -6.78 7.07 -12.45
C LEU A 33 -6.51 7.30 -13.94
N GLU A 34 -5.55 6.56 -14.52
CA GLU A 34 -5.25 6.62 -15.95
C GLU A 34 -6.38 6.06 -16.82
N SER A 35 -7.02 4.97 -16.37
CA SER A 35 -8.06 4.28 -17.14
C SER A 35 -9.43 4.94 -17.10
N MET A 36 -9.72 5.76 -16.09
CA MET A 36 -11.05 6.33 -15.86
C MET A 36 -11.17 7.75 -16.41
N GLN A 37 -11.75 7.85 -17.60
CA GLN A 37 -11.94 9.11 -18.32
C GLN A 37 -13.10 9.97 -17.79
N GLN A 38 -13.96 9.43 -16.91
CA GLN A 38 -15.19 10.10 -16.43
C GLN A 38 -15.26 10.22 -14.90
N LEU A 39 -14.14 10.47 -14.23
CA LEU A 39 -14.15 10.93 -12.84
C LEU A 39 -14.39 12.44 -12.82
N ASP A 40 -15.26 12.91 -11.93
CA ASP A 40 -15.33 14.35 -11.66
C ASP A 40 -14.00 14.84 -11.05
N SER A 41 -13.69 16.12 -11.27
CA SER A 41 -12.39 16.67 -10.88
C SER A 41 -12.15 16.65 -9.37
N GLU A 42 -13.20 16.69 -8.54
CA GLU A 42 -13.08 16.70 -7.09
C GLU A 42 -12.74 15.30 -6.58
N THR A 43 -13.47 14.28 -7.03
CA THR A 43 -13.19 12.87 -6.73
C THR A 43 -11.79 12.48 -7.21
N ALA A 44 -11.40 12.87 -8.42
CA ALA A 44 -10.05 12.59 -8.94
C ALA A 44 -8.94 13.23 -8.09
N ASN A 45 -9.15 14.45 -7.60
CA ASN A 45 -8.21 15.13 -6.72
C ASN A 45 -8.13 14.47 -5.33
N ASN A 46 -9.28 14.06 -4.77
CA ASN A 46 -9.32 13.34 -3.50
C ASN A 46 -8.62 11.98 -3.59
N ILE A 47 -8.83 11.24 -4.68
CA ILE A 47 -8.13 9.97 -4.93
C ILE A 47 -6.61 10.18 -5.01
N LYS A 48 -6.14 11.21 -5.73
CA LYS A 48 -4.71 11.54 -5.81
C LYS A 48 -4.12 11.92 -4.45
N ALA A 49 -4.84 12.72 -3.66
CA ALA A 49 -4.41 13.09 -2.32
C ALA A 49 -4.28 11.85 -1.40
N LEU A 50 -5.26 10.95 -1.43
CA LEU A 50 -5.19 9.69 -0.68
C LEU A 50 -4.06 8.78 -1.19
N ARG A 51 -3.83 8.72 -2.51
CA ARG A 51 -2.72 7.98 -3.11
C ARG A 51 -1.37 8.49 -2.58
N ASP A 52 -1.17 9.80 -2.58
CA ASP A 52 0.09 10.42 -2.13
C ASP A 52 0.28 10.28 -0.61
N GLN A 53 -0.80 10.42 0.17
CA GLN A 53 -0.77 10.15 1.60
C GLN A 53 -0.42 8.68 1.89
N GLY A 54 -1.02 7.73 1.14
CA GLY A 54 -0.73 6.31 1.25
C GLY A 54 0.74 5.99 0.94
N GLN A 55 1.30 6.60 -0.10
CA GLN A 55 2.72 6.46 -0.45
C GLN A 55 3.62 7.05 0.64
N SER A 56 3.30 8.24 1.17
CA SER A 56 4.08 8.87 2.25
C SER A 56 4.06 8.03 3.53
N LEU A 57 2.91 7.45 3.89
CA LEU A 57 2.80 6.53 5.03
C LEU A 57 3.67 5.28 4.84
N HIS A 58 3.78 4.76 3.61
CA HIS A 58 4.68 3.65 3.31
C HIS A 58 6.16 4.05 3.50
N GLU A 59 6.56 5.21 2.98
CA GLU A 59 7.93 5.73 3.13
C GLU A 59 8.32 5.99 4.59
N GLN A 60 7.34 6.33 5.44
CA GLN A 60 7.50 6.47 6.89
C GLN A 60 7.50 5.13 7.66
N GLY A 61 7.30 4.00 6.98
CA GLY A 61 7.20 2.67 7.60
C GLY A 61 5.84 2.35 8.21
N ASN A 62 4.85 3.24 8.09
CA ASN A 62 3.48 3.03 8.57
C ASN A 62 2.63 2.25 7.55
N HIS A 63 3.00 0.99 7.34
CA HIS A 63 2.38 0.13 6.32
C HIS A 63 0.89 -0.12 6.56
N GLY A 64 0.45 -0.25 7.81
CA GLY A 64 -0.96 -0.48 8.14
C GLY A 64 -1.85 0.68 7.71
N GLU A 65 -1.47 1.91 8.06
CA GLU A 65 -2.21 3.11 7.65
C GLU A 65 -2.10 3.34 6.14
N SER A 66 -0.94 3.08 5.53
CA SER A 66 -0.77 3.14 4.07
C SER A 66 -1.81 2.28 3.34
N VAL A 67 -1.95 1.01 3.74
CA VAL A 67 -2.94 0.10 3.14
C VAL A 67 -4.37 0.59 3.34
N LYS A 68 -4.69 1.13 4.53
CA LYS A 68 -6.03 1.64 4.84
C LYS A 68 -6.39 2.82 3.93
N VAL A 69 -5.51 3.81 3.85
CA VAL A 69 -5.70 5.01 3.01
C VAL A 69 -5.79 4.64 1.52
N LEU A 70 -4.93 3.73 1.04
CA LEU A 70 -4.97 3.30 -0.36
C LEU A 70 -6.24 2.52 -0.71
N LYS A 71 -6.80 1.74 0.24
CA LYS A 71 -8.09 1.07 0.04
C LYS A 71 -9.25 2.06 0.01
N GLU A 72 -9.18 3.12 0.82
CA GLU A 72 -10.14 4.22 0.77
C GLU A 72 -10.13 4.90 -0.62
N ALA A 73 -8.95 5.24 -1.14
CA ALA A 73 -8.80 5.76 -2.50
C ALA A 73 -9.43 4.82 -3.55
N LEU A 74 -9.19 3.51 -3.43
CA LEU A 74 -9.75 2.51 -4.33
C LEU A 74 -11.27 2.39 -4.27
N SER A 75 -11.89 2.69 -3.12
CA SER A 75 -13.34 2.64 -2.93
C SER A 75 -14.08 3.83 -3.52
N MET A 76 -13.38 4.93 -3.81
CA MET A 76 -13.95 6.12 -4.45
C MET A 76 -14.12 5.97 -5.96
N PHE A 77 -13.49 4.96 -6.57
CA PHE A 77 -13.75 4.66 -7.97
C PHE A 77 -15.12 4.01 -8.12
N PRO A 78 -15.91 4.39 -9.13
CA PRO A 78 -17.15 3.68 -9.43
C PRO A 78 -16.84 2.20 -9.70
N ASP A 79 -17.71 1.34 -9.17
CA ASP A 79 -17.64 -0.10 -9.45
C ASP A 79 -17.80 -0.33 -10.96
N LYS A 80 -17.00 -1.23 -11.51
CA LYS A 80 -17.23 -1.73 -12.87
C LYS A 80 -18.46 -2.64 -12.82
N SER A 81 -19.65 -2.07 -12.94
CA SER A 81 -20.87 -2.80 -13.31
C SER A 81 -20.73 -3.38 -14.71
#